data_AF-B4GMX8-F1
#
_entry.id   AF-B4GMX8-F1
#
_cell.length_a   1.000
_cell.length_b   1.000
_cell.length_c   1.000
_cell.angle_alpha   90.00
_cell.angle_beta   90.00
_cell.angle_gamma   90.00
#
_symmetry.space_group_name_H-M   'P 1'
#
loop_
_entity.id
_entity.type
_entity.pdbx_description
1 polymer ?
#
loop_
_entity_poly.entity_id
_entity_poly.type
_entity_poly.pdbx_seq_one_letter_code
_entity_poly.pdbx_strand_id
1 'polypeptide(L)'
;MALRVFGLNLVKTNRSLLQNACKATALPAGHTVAEASYATEVTVHASPAAIQKQKVSKAMKAYLKRATEHDEFMKTQHLEFQIGKRHLANMMGADAETFTQEDIDEAISYLFPSGLYDPKARPAMKTPEEVFPARKAAEFDETGRPFHSMFYTGKPNFFQLLHEIVEETNKLYELEERMLRRGIKPDENQKLEIAGFQVLPKDQLETQLVESIADIEYTNFSNSMDRLIASPYAYKSKAFIERYLKPLMDQSKQLEVPKPKIDEQGRQYITTYECLRKTARADVTVRMPGTGKISINGQDISYFEDENSREQLLFPLNYSELLGKVDVEANVEGGGPSGQSGAIRWGIAMCLRSFVDQEMIESMRLAGLLTRDYRRRERKKFGQEGARRKYTWKKR
;
A
#
# COMPACT_ATOMS: atom_id res chain seq x y z
N MET A 1 35.71 56.95 -19.44
CA MET A 1 36.82 55.98 -19.38
C MET A 1 36.93 55.51 -17.93
N ALA A 2 36.67 54.23 -17.70
CA ALA A 2 37.01 53.43 -16.51
C ALA A 2 36.67 53.91 -15.07
N LEU A 3 35.86 53.06 -14.40
CA LEU A 3 36.09 52.48 -13.05
C LEU A 3 35.90 53.37 -11.81
N ARG A 4 34.82 53.13 -11.05
CA ARG A 4 34.77 52.38 -9.76
C ARG A 4 33.58 52.82 -8.87
N VAL A 5 33.19 51.87 -8.01
CA VAL A 5 32.49 51.97 -6.71
C VAL A 5 30.98 51.70 -6.70
N PHE A 6 30.59 50.90 -5.68
CA PHE A 6 29.28 50.46 -5.21
C PHE A 6 28.76 49.18 -5.89
N GLY A 7 28.72 48.00 -5.26
CA GLY A 7 28.62 47.68 -3.83
C GLY A 7 27.20 47.20 -3.53
N LEU A 8 27.04 45.88 -3.36
CA LEU A 8 26.01 45.16 -2.62
C LEU A 8 24.59 45.76 -2.62
N ASN A 9 23.67 45.15 -3.37
CA ASN A 9 22.28 44.83 -2.99
C ASN A 9 21.46 44.45 -4.22
N LEU A 10 21.07 43.18 -4.36
CA LEU A 10 19.77 42.71 -4.92
C LEU A 10 19.78 41.17 -5.11
N VAL A 11 19.83 40.43 -4.00
CA VAL A 11 19.41 39.00 -3.94
C VAL A 11 17.96 38.91 -3.44
N LYS A 12 17.12 39.89 -3.83
CA LYS A 12 15.70 39.89 -3.52
C LYS A 12 14.93 40.39 -4.73
N THR A 13 14.71 39.51 -5.70
CA THR A 13 13.53 39.44 -6.57
C THR A 13 13.76 38.33 -7.58
N ASN A 14 13.44 37.08 -7.21
CA ASN A 14 13.04 36.01 -8.15
C ASN A 14 12.58 34.77 -7.37
N ARG A 15 11.66 34.97 -6.42
CA ARG A 15 10.86 33.88 -5.81
C ARG A 15 9.42 33.82 -6.34
N SER A 16 9.01 34.78 -7.18
CA SER A 16 7.66 34.88 -7.73
C SER A 16 7.51 34.31 -9.15
N LEU A 17 8.58 33.82 -9.79
CA LEU A 17 8.52 33.18 -11.12
C LEU A 17 8.36 31.64 -11.06
N LEU A 18 8.59 31.02 -9.90
CA LEU A 18 8.39 29.57 -9.71
C LEU A 18 7.01 29.20 -9.12
N GLN A 19 6.21 30.17 -8.71
CA GLN A 19 4.86 29.92 -8.18
C GLN A 19 3.74 30.09 -9.21
N ASN A 20 4.02 30.69 -10.38
CA ASN A 20 3.01 30.96 -11.42
C ASN A 20 3.06 30.00 -12.62
N ALA A 21 3.93 28.99 -12.62
CA ALA A 21 3.93 27.92 -13.62
C ALA A 21 3.01 26.74 -13.25
N CYS A 22 2.41 26.73 -12.06
CA CYS A 22 1.64 25.59 -11.54
C CYS A 22 0.11 25.81 -11.51
N LYS A 23 -0.41 26.85 -12.16
CA LYS A 23 -1.85 27.12 -12.26
C LYS A 23 -2.21 27.70 -13.63
N ALA A 24 -2.50 26.83 -14.60
CA ALA A 24 -3.56 26.99 -15.60
C ALA A 24 -3.43 25.90 -16.68
N THR A 25 -4.22 24.83 -16.52
CA THR A 25 -5.04 24.11 -17.52
C THR A 25 -5.23 22.69 -17.00
N ALA A 26 -6.11 22.54 -16.01
CA ALA A 26 -6.67 21.26 -15.64
C ALA A 26 -7.67 20.86 -16.74
N LEU A 27 -7.15 20.19 -17.76
CA LEU A 27 -7.95 19.26 -18.57
C LEU A 27 -8.22 18.04 -17.68
N PRO A 28 -9.41 17.42 -17.74
CA PRO A 28 -9.71 16.28 -16.89
C PRO A 28 -8.72 15.17 -17.25
N ALA A 29 -7.96 14.74 -16.24
CA ALA A 29 -7.18 13.53 -16.31
C ALA A 29 -8.15 12.36 -16.46
N GLY A 30 -8.59 12.12 -17.69
CA GLY A 30 -9.05 10.81 -18.09
C GLY A 30 -7.90 9.87 -17.77
N HIS A 31 -8.13 8.95 -16.84
CA HIS A 31 -7.38 7.72 -16.82
C HIS A 31 -7.50 7.13 -18.22
N THR A 32 -6.50 7.38 -19.07
CA THR A 32 -6.13 6.41 -20.08
C THR A 32 -5.67 5.23 -19.27
N VAL A 33 -6.62 4.37 -18.91
CA VAL A 33 -6.34 2.97 -18.69
C VAL A 33 -5.61 2.58 -19.96
N ALA A 34 -4.27 2.52 -19.88
CA ALA A 34 -3.54 1.68 -20.79
C ALA A 34 -4.24 0.34 -20.60
N GLU A 35 -5.06 -0.06 -21.56
CA GLU A 35 -5.61 -1.40 -21.64
C GLU A 35 -4.39 -2.29 -21.50
N ALA A 36 -4.17 -2.80 -20.29
CA ALA A 36 -3.27 -3.90 -20.08
C ALA A 36 -3.93 -5.02 -20.87
N SER A 37 -3.47 -5.22 -22.09
CA SER A 37 -3.82 -6.36 -22.91
C SER A 37 -3.36 -7.60 -22.12
N TYR A 38 -4.23 -8.09 -21.25
CA TYR A 38 -4.04 -9.37 -20.55
C TYR A 38 -4.22 -10.56 -21.51
N ALA A 39 -4.49 -10.29 -22.78
CA ALA A 39 -4.23 -11.20 -23.87
C ALA A 39 -2.84 -10.94 -24.44
N THR A 40 -1.97 -11.94 -24.41
CA THR A 40 -0.86 -12.04 -25.36
C THR A 40 -1.45 -12.16 -26.77
N GLU A 41 -1.85 -11.03 -27.37
CA GLU A 41 -2.14 -10.96 -28.79
C GLU A 41 -0.82 -11.11 -29.55
N VAL A 42 -0.43 -12.35 -29.80
CA VAL A 42 0.61 -12.67 -30.77
C VAL A 42 0.01 -12.42 -32.15
N THR A 43 0.03 -11.18 -32.63
CA THR A 43 -0.33 -10.87 -34.02
C THR A 43 0.72 -11.43 -34.97
N VAL A 44 0.57 -12.69 -35.38
CA VAL A 44 1.36 -13.27 -36.46
C VAL A 44 0.64 -13.03 -37.78
N HIS A 45 1.15 -12.12 -38.60
CA HIS A 45 0.77 -12.04 -40.01
C HIS A 45 1.29 -13.27 -40.75
N ALA A 46 0.52 -14.35 -40.79
CA ALA A 46 0.83 -15.51 -41.60
C ALA A 46 0.45 -15.24 -43.07
N SER A 47 1.42 -15.34 -43.99
CA SER A 47 1.13 -15.35 -45.44
C SER A 47 0.21 -16.54 -45.77
N PRO A 48 -0.76 -16.40 -46.70
CA PRO A 48 -1.69 -17.48 -47.04
C PRO A 48 -0.99 -18.53 -47.92
N ALA A 49 -0.08 -19.31 -47.34
CA ALA A 49 0.39 -20.55 -47.95
C ALA A 49 -0.74 -21.58 -47.84
N ALA A 50 -1.06 -22.25 -48.96
CA ALA A 50 -2.13 -23.24 -49.06
C ALA A 50 -2.07 -24.27 -47.93
N ILE A 51 -2.95 -24.12 -46.93
CA ILE A 51 -3.01 -24.95 -45.74
C ILE A 51 -3.58 -26.31 -46.15
N GLN A 52 -2.72 -27.34 -46.20
CA GLN A 52 -3.20 -28.72 -46.21
C GLN A 52 -3.95 -28.95 -44.89
N LYS A 53 -5.26 -29.17 -44.96
CA LYS A 53 -6.11 -29.47 -43.80
C LYS A 53 -5.68 -30.82 -43.21
N GLN A 54 -4.70 -30.80 -42.32
CA GLN A 54 -4.31 -31.98 -41.56
C GLN A 54 -5.48 -32.39 -40.65
N LYS A 55 -5.65 -33.69 -40.43
CA LYS A 55 -6.72 -34.23 -39.58
C LYS A 55 -6.42 -33.90 -38.11
N VAL A 56 -6.98 -32.80 -37.65
CA VAL A 56 -6.91 -32.35 -36.26
C VAL A 56 -7.57 -33.36 -35.32
N SER A 57 -6.94 -33.62 -34.17
CA SER A 57 -7.49 -34.50 -33.14
C SER A 57 -8.81 -33.96 -32.58
N LYS A 58 -9.72 -34.85 -32.14
CA LYS A 58 -11.00 -34.44 -31.54
C LYS A 58 -10.79 -33.57 -30.29
N ALA A 59 -9.76 -33.86 -29.50
CA ALA A 59 -9.40 -33.11 -28.30
C ALA A 59 -9.00 -31.67 -28.64
N MET A 60 -8.22 -31.51 -29.71
CA MET A 60 -7.73 -30.21 -30.15
C MET A 60 -8.87 -29.33 -30.70
N LYS A 61 -9.80 -29.90 -31.47
CA LYS A 61 -11.03 -29.20 -31.89
C LYS A 61 -11.88 -28.78 -30.69
N ALA A 62 -12.03 -29.65 -29.70
CA ALA A 62 -12.78 -29.33 -28.48
C ALA A 62 -12.13 -28.20 -27.68
N TYR A 63 -10.80 -28.15 -27.61
CA TYR A 63 -10.08 -27.04 -26.99
C TYR A 63 -10.32 -25.71 -27.70
N LEU A 64 -10.16 -25.65 -29.03
CA LEU A 64 -10.42 -24.43 -29.81
C LEU A 64 -11.86 -23.94 -29.66
N LYS A 65 -12.81 -24.89 -29.67
CA LYS A 65 -14.21 -24.58 -29.42
C LYS A 65 -14.44 -23.97 -28.04
N ARG A 66 -13.81 -24.50 -26.99
CA ARG A 66 -13.91 -23.92 -25.64
C ARG A 66 -13.29 -22.54 -25.52
N ALA A 67 -12.18 -22.29 -26.22
CA ALA A 67 -11.53 -20.99 -26.24
C ALA A 67 -12.44 -19.95 -26.91
N THR A 68 -12.94 -20.24 -28.10
CA THR A 68 -13.89 -19.37 -28.83
C THR A 68 -15.19 -19.13 -28.04
N GLU A 69 -15.79 -20.17 -27.45
CA GLU A 69 -16.97 -20.05 -26.59
C GLU A 69 -16.69 -19.14 -25.37
N HIS A 70 -15.47 -19.17 -24.81
CA HIS A 70 -15.09 -18.29 -23.71
C HIS A 70 -14.91 -16.83 -24.15
N ASP A 71 -14.29 -16.60 -25.31
CA ASP A 71 -14.11 -15.24 -25.86
C ASP A 71 -15.46 -14.60 -26.20
N GLU A 72 -16.37 -15.37 -26.80
CA GLU A 72 -17.75 -14.95 -27.04
C GLU A 72 -18.48 -14.64 -25.73
N PHE A 73 -18.34 -15.50 -24.72
CA PHE A 73 -18.89 -15.26 -23.38
C PHE A 73 -18.35 -13.98 -22.75
N MET A 74 -17.05 -13.71 -22.82
CA MET A 74 -16.49 -12.47 -22.26
C MET A 74 -17.06 -11.25 -22.99
N LYS A 75 -17.17 -11.29 -24.32
CA LYS A 75 -17.77 -10.21 -25.12
C LYS A 75 -19.22 -9.93 -24.72
N THR A 76 -20.03 -10.98 -24.50
CA THR A 76 -21.42 -10.79 -24.05
C THR A 76 -21.48 -10.18 -22.65
N GLN A 77 -20.63 -10.63 -21.72
CA GLN A 77 -20.56 -10.06 -20.36
C GLN A 77 -20.13 -8.59 -20.36
N HIS A 78 -19.19 -8.19 -21.22
CA HIS A 78 -18.81 -6.77 -21.37
C HIS A 78 -19.97 -5.92 -21.86
N LEU A 79 -20.71 -6.40 -22.86
CA LEU A 79 -21.89 -5.71 -23.38
C LEU A 79 -22.98 -5.60 -22.32
N GLU A 80 -23.29 -6.69 -21.60
CA GLU A 80 -24.26 -6.70 -20.50
C GLU A 80 -23.86 -5.73 -19.38
N PHE A 81 -22.58 -5.69 -19.01
CA PHE A 81 -22.06 -4.74 -18.02
C PHE A 81 -22.24 -3.29 -18.47
N GLN A 82 -21.93 -2.96 -19.74
CA GLN A 82 -22.10 -1.60 -20.27
C GLN A 82 -23.57 -1.17 -20.31
N ILE A 83 -24.47 -2.08 -20.71
CA ILE A 83 -25.92 -1.82 -20.69
C ILE A 83 -26.40 -1.64 -19.25
N GLY A 84 -25.99 -2.52 -18.34
CA GLY A 84 -26.30 -2.44 -16.92
C GLY A 84 -25.82 -1.13 -16.30
N LYS A 85 -24.61 -0.67 -16.66
CA LYS A 85 -24.03 0.59 -16.17
C LYS A 85 -24.91 1.78 -16.55
N ARG A 86 -25.39 1.82 -17.80
CA ARG A 86 -26.31 2.87 -18.29
C ARG A 86 -27.66 2.83 -17.57
N HIS A 87 -28.19 1.64 -17.31
CA HIS A 87 -29.44 1.50 -16.55
C HIS A 87 -29.28 1.93 -15.09
N LEU A 88 -28.17 1.58 -14.46
CA LEU A 88 -27.86 1.99 -13.09
C LEU A 88 -27.73 3.51 -12.98
N ALA A 89 -27.00 4.14 -13.89
CA ALA A 89 -26.88 5.60 -13.95
C ALA A 89 -28.26 6.27 -14.11
N ASN A 90 -29.12 5.75 -15.00
CA ASN A 90 -30.48 6.26 -15.17
C ASN A 90 -31.33 6.13 -13.90
N MET A 91 -31.24 5.00 -13.17
CA MET A 91 -31.95 4.82 -11.89
C MET A 91 -31.49 5.80 -10.82
N MET A 92 -30.18 6.11 -10.78
CA MET A 92 -29.60 7.04 -9.81
C MET A 92 -29.70 8.51 -10.25
N GLY A 93 -30.20 8.78 -11.48
CA GLY A 93 -30.28 10.13 -12.04
C GLY A 93 -28.91 10.74 -12.38
N ALA A 94 -27.89 9.92 -12.63
CA ALA A 94 -26.54 10.33 -12.98
C ALA A 94 -26.29 10.19 -14.50
N ASP A 95 -25.27 10.91 -14.99
CA ASP A 95 -24.81 10.76 -16.37
C ASP A 95 -23.98 9.48 -16.56
N ALA A 96 -24.26 8.72 -17.62
CA ALA A 96 -23.69 7.39 -17.82
C ALA A 96 -22.19 7.40 -18.17
N GLU A 97 -21.73 8.46 -18.83
CA GLU A 97 -20.33 8.59 -19.27
C GLU A 97 -19.42 8.95 -18.10
N THR A 98 -19.91 9.80 -17.19
CA THR A 98 -19.18 10.24 -16.00
C THR A 98 -19.22 9.20 -14.86
N PHE A 99 -20.10 8.21 -14.94
CA PHE A 99 -20.33 7.24 -13.88
C PHE A 99 -19.10 6.35 -13.64
N THR A 100 -18.48 6.45 -12.45
CA THR A 100 -17.27 5.71 -12.08
C THR A 100 -17.61 4.37 -11.39
N GLN A 101 -16.60 3.52 -11.16
CA GLN A 101 -16.81 2.26 -10.42
C GLN A 101 -17.18 2.50 -8.95
N GLU A 102 -16.72 3.60 -8.34
CA GLU A 102 -17.07 3.96 -6.97
C GLU A 102 -18.56 4.31 -6.87
N ASP A 103 -19.09 5.03 -7.86
CA ASP A 103 -20.52 5.36 -7.93
C ASP A 103 -21.38 4.10 -8.14
N ILE A 104 -20.89 3.13 -8.92
CA ILE A 104 -21.54 1.81 -9.10
C ILE A 104 -21.60 1.08 -7.76
N ASP A 105 -20.48 1.00 -7.03
CA ASP A 105 -20.40 0.30 -5.75
C ASP A 105 -21.30 0.95 -4.69
N GLU A 106 -21.34 2.29 -4.64
CA GLU A 106 -22.24 3.04 -3.76
C GLU A 106 -23.71 2.78 -4.12
N ALA A 107 -24.08 2.90 -5.40
CA ALA A 107 -25.44 2.66 -5.87
C ALA A 107 -25.91 1.23 -5.55
N ILE A 108 -25.04 0.23 -5.72
CA ILE A 108 -25.36 -1.16 -5.39
C ILE A 108 -25.51 -1.36 -3.89
N SER A 109 -24.65 -0.73 -3.08
CA SER A 109 -24.77 -0.79 -1.62
C SER A 109 -26.10 -0.22 -1.12
N TYR A 110 -26.61 0.80 -1.82
CA TYR A 110 -27.90 1.43 -1.54
C TYR A 110 -29.09 0.58 -2.02
N LEU A 111 -29.06 0.10 -3.27
CA LEU A 111 -30.15 -0.68 -3.87
C LEU A 111 -30.27 -2.09 -3.28
N PHE A 112 -29.14 -2.71 -2.95
CA PHE A 112 -29.05 -4.08 -2.43
C PHE A 112 -28.26 -4.12 -1.12
N PRO A 113 -28.81 -3.58 -0.02
CA PRO A 113 -28.10 -3.50 1.25
C PRO A 113 -27.87 -4.91 1.82
N SER A 114 -26.60 -5.31 1.90
CA SER A 114 -26.18 -6.59 2.45
C SER A 114 -25.38 -6.43 3.74
N GLY A 115 -25.88 -7.04 4.82
CA GLY A 115 -25.21 -7.06 6.13
C GLY A 115 -24.13 -8.14 6.28
N LEU A 116 -23.71 -8.79 5.19
CA LEU A 116 -22.69 -9.84 5.24
C LEU A 116 -21.33 -9.26 5.65
N TYR A 117 -20.64 -9.93 6.58
CA TYR A 117 -19.33 -9.50 7.07
C TYR A 117 -18.25 -9.55 5.99
N ASP A 118 -18.25 -10.62 5.17
CA ASP A 118 -17.27 -10.79 4.10
C ASP A 118 -17.64 -9.92 2.89
N PRO A 119 -16.80 -8.93 2.49
CA PRO A 119 -17.13 -8.04 1.39
C PRO A 119 -17.28 -8.76 0.04
N LYS A 120 -16.54 -9.85 -0.17
CA LYS A 120 -16.58 -10.66 -1.40
C LYS A 120 -17.91 -11.41 -1.61
N ALA A 121 -18.68 -11.62 -0.54
CA ALA A 121 -19.97 -12.31 -0.61
C ALA A 121 -21.15 -11.32 -0.79
N ARG A 122 -20.87 -10.01 -0.79
CA ARG A 122 -21.89 -8.99 -1.03
C ARG A 122 -22.21 -8.89 -2.52
N PRO A 123 -23.41 -8.40 -2.87
CA PRO A 123 -23.72 -8.05 -4.26
C PRO A 123 -22.68 -7.06 -4.79
N ALA A 124 -22.11 -7.34 -5.95
CA ALA A 124 -21.15 -6.47 -6.61
C ALA A 124 -21.35 -6.55 -8.13
N MET A 125 -21.23 -5.41 -8.80
CA MET A 125 -21.21 -5.31 -10.25
C MET A 125 -19.88 -4.71 -10.64
N LYS A 126 -19.04 -5.51 -11.27
CA LYS A 126 -17.68 -5.14 -11.66
C LYS A 126 -17.48 -5.48 -13.13
N THR A 127 -16.39 -4.97 -13.69
CA THR A 127 -15.95 -5.35 -15.03
C THR A 127 -15.72 -6.87 -15.10
N PRO A 128 -16.05 -7.53 -16.22
CA PRO A 128 -15.87 -8.98 -16.36
C PRO A 128 -14.44 -9.46 -16.10
N GLU A 129 -13.44 -8.64 -16.42
CA GLU A 129 -12.01 -8.94 -16.18
C GLU A 129 -11.64 -9.07 -14.70
N GLU A 130 -12.32 -8.32 -13.82
CA GLU A 130 -12.09 -8.43 -12.38
C GLU A 130 -12.85 -9.62 -11.76
N VAL A 131 -13.97 -10.01 -12.36
CA VAL A 131 -14.87 -11.05 -11.84
C VAL A 131 -14.38 -12.44 -12.24
N PHE A 132 -14.05 -12.60 -13.52
CA PHE A 132 -13.62 -13.88 -14.07
C PHE A 132 -12.09 -13.99 -14.04
N PRO A 133 -11.53 -15.14 -13.63
CA PRO A 133 -10.10 -15.32 -13.65
C PRO A 133 -9.59 -15.29 -15.09
N ALA A 134 -8.46 -14.61 -15.30
CA ALA A 134 -7.78 -14.61 -16.59
C ALA A 134 -7.48 -16.05 -17.04
N ARG A 135 -7.72 -16.32 -18.32
CA ARG A 135 -7.41 -17.59 -18.96
C ARG A 135 -6.49 -17.32 -20.15
N LYS A 136 -5.64 -18.30 -20.44
CA LYS A 136 -4.83 -18.26 -21.65
C LYS A 136 -5.71 -18.29 -22.88
N ALA A 137 -5.36 -17.48 -23.87
CA ALA A 137 -5.88 -17.59 -25.21
C ALA A 137 -5.54 -18.97 -25.83
N ALA A 138 -6.15 -19.28 -26.97
CA ALA A 138 -5.81 -20.49 -27.72
C ALA A 138 -4.30 -20.51 -28.04
N GLU A 139 -3.60 -21.58 -27.64
CA GLU A 139 -2.14 -21.68 -27.80
C GLU A 139 -1.70 -22.15 -29.21
N PHE A 140 -2.63 -22.58 -30.06
CA PHE A 140 -2.34 -23.11 -31.40
C PHE A 140 -3.44 -22.78 -32.42
N ASP A 141 -3.06 -22.84 -33.70
CA ASP A 141 -3.93 -22.63 -34.85
C ASP A 141 -4.92 -23.78 -35.08
N GLU A 142 -5.92 -23.56 -35.96
CA GLU A 142 -6.78 -24.63 -36.49
C GLU A 142 -6.00 -25.80 -37.11
N THR A 143 -4.78 -25.56 -37.58
CA THR A 143 -3.89 -26.57 -38.14
C THR A 143 -3.21 -27.44 -37.08
N GLY A 144 -3.15 -26.98 -35.83
CA GLY A 144 -2.44 -27.63 -34.73
C GLY A 144 -1.02 -27.14 -34.54
N ARG A 145 -0.62 -26.08 -35.25
CA ARG A 145 0.65 -25.42 -35.03
C ARG A 145 0.57 -24.47 -33.82
N PRO A 146 1.42 -24.63 -32.79
CA PRO A 146 1.50 -23.68 -31.69
C PRO A 146 1.98 -22.30 -32.12
N PHE A 147 1.46 -21.26 -31.48
CA PHE A 147 1.91 -19.87 -31.68
C PHE A 147 3.28 -19.62 -31.06
N HIS A 148 3.52 -20.20 -29.88
CA HIS A 148 4.73 -19.98 -29.11
C HIS A 148 5.76 -21.10 -29.31
N SER A 149 7.04 -20.75 -29.45
CA SER A 149 8.13 -21.72 -29.66
C SER A 149 8.32 -22.66 -28.46
N MET A 150 8.19 -22.13 -27.24
CA MET A 150 8.31 -22.88 -25.99
C MET A 150 7.02 -23.62 -25.58
N PHE A 151 6.03 -23.75 -26.46
CA PHE A 151 4.76 -24.43 -26.14
C PHE A 151 4.97 -25.84 -25.53
N TYR A 152 5.89 -26.63 -26.08
CA TYR A 152 6.16 -28.00 -25.64
C TYR A 152 6.85 -28.13 -24.27
N THR A 153 7.22 -27.01 -23.64
CA THR A 153 7.71 -26.98 -22.25
C THR A 153 6.58 -27.13 -21.22
N GLY A 154 5.32 -26.97 -21.63
CA GLY A 154 4.13 -26.97 -20.77
C GLY A 154 3.84 -25.63 -20.08
N LYS A 155 4.86 -24.79 -19.87
CA LYS A 155 4.74 -23.45 -19.27
C LYS A 155 5.41 -22.39 -20.16
N PRO A 156 4.86 -22.13 -21.35
CA PRO A 156 5.50 -21.25 -22.34
C PRO A 156 5.82 -19.86 -21.78
N ASN A 157 4.92 -19.23 -21.03
CA ASN A 157 5.11 -17.86 -20.55
C ASN A 157 6.20 -17.77 -19.49
N PHE A 158 6.25 -18.73 -18.56
CA PHE A 158 7.28 -18.78 -17.52
C PHE A 158 8.68 -19.03 -18.11
N PHE A 159 8.83 -19.97 -19.04
CA PHE A 159 10.14 -20.21 -19.66
C PHE A 159 10.55 -19.12 -20.64
N GLN A 160 9.59 -18.44 -21.28
CA GLN A 160 9.86 -17.23 -22.05
C GLN A 160 10.44 -16.13 -21.13
N LEU A 161 9.83 -15.89 -19.97
CA LEU A 161 10.34 -14.93 -18.99
C LEU A 161 11.78 -15.25 -18.55
N LEU A 162 12.08 -16.52 -18.26
CA LEU A 162 13.45 -16.94 -17.93
C LEU A 162 14.42 -16.73 -19.10
N HIS A 163 13.97 -16.98 -20.34
CA HIS A 163 14.76 -16.73 -21.53
C HIS A 163 15.06 -15.24 -21.72
N GLU A 164 14.06 -14.37 -21.53
CA GLU A 164 14.21 -12.91 -21.60
C GLU A 164 15.19 -12.40 -20.53
N ILE A 165 15.14 -12.92 -19.30
CA ILE A 165 16.12 -12.58 -18.25
C ILE A 165 17.54 -12.93 -18.69
N VAL A 166 17.74 -14.11 -19.27
CA VAL A 166 19.07 -14.53 -19.75
C VAL A 166 19.52 -13.66 -20.92
N GLU A 167 18.62 -13.31 -21.84
CA GLU A 167 18.91 -12.42 -22.96
C GLU A 167 19.36 -11.02 -22.46
N GLU A 168 18.62 -10.43 -21.52
CA GLU A 168 19.00 -9.16 -20.90
C GLU A 168 20.32 -9.26 -20.14
N THR A 169 20.53 -10.36 -19.42
CA THR A 169 21.80 -10.60 -18.71
C THR A 169 22.98 -10.66 -19.69
N ASN A 170 22.83 -11.34 -20.83
CA ASN A 170 23.86 -11.42 -21.85
C ASN A 170 24.12 -10.06 -22.52
N LYS A 171 23.07 -9.28 -22.81
CA LYS A 171 23.22 -7.89 -23.31
C LYS A 171 24.05 -7.04 -22.35
N LEU A 172 23.85 -7.20 -21.04
CA LEU A 172 24.62 -6.49 -20.02
C LEU A 172 26.07 -6.98 -19.94
N TYR A 173 26.33 -8.29 -20.07
CA TYR A 173 27.70 -8.81 -20.14
C TYR A 173 28.46 -8.32 -21.37
N GLU A 174 27.82 -8.30 -22.55
CA GLU A 174 28.45 -7.75 -23.77
C GLU A 174 28.77 -6.26 -23.62
N LEU A 175 27.88 -5.51 -22.95
CA LEU A 175 28.08 -4.12 -22.65
C LEU A 175 29.25 -3.92 -21.68
N GLU A 176 29.30 -4.72 -20.61
CA GLU A 176 30.39 -4.72 -19.64
C GLU A 176 31.74 -4.99 -20.32
N GLU A 177 31.83 -6.03 -21.14
CA GLU A 177 33.04 -6.36 -21.89
C GLU A 177 33.45 -5.21 -22.83
N ARG A 178 32.48 -4.55 -23.49
CA ARG A 178 32.73 -3.38 -24.34
C ARG A 178 33.25 -2.18 -23.55
N MET A 179 32.73 -1.94 -22.34
CA MET A 179 33.19 -0.85 -21.48
C MET A 179 34.57 -1.13 -20.90
N LEU A 180 34.85 -2.38 -20.49
CA LEU A 180 36.16 -2.83 -20.04
C LEU A 180 37.22 -2.66 -21.13
N ARG A 181 36.93 -3.05 -22.38
CA ARG A 181 37.81 -2.80 -23.54
C ARG A 181 38.14 -1.32 -23.74
N ARG A 182 37.22 -0.42 -23.38
CA ARG A 182 37.40 1.04 -23.46
C ARG A 182 38.06 1.63 -22.21
N GLY A 183 38.32 0.84 -21.17
CA GLY A 183 38.86 1.29 -19.89
C GLY A 183 37.88 2.15 -19.07
N ILE A 184 36.59 2.15 -19.40
CA ILE A 184 35.56 2.95 -18.71
C ILE A 184 34.98 2.11 -17.57
N LYS A 185 35.03 2.67 -16.36
CA LYS A 185 34.41 2.05 -15.18
C LYS A 185 32.92 2.42 -15.07
N PRO A 186 32.08 1.58 -14.45
CA PRO A 186 30.70 1.92 -14.14
C PRO A 186 30.61 3.17 -13.27
N ASP A 187 29.68 4.07 -13.57
CA ASP A 187 29.39 5.25 -12.76
C ASP A 187 28.50 4.86 -11.57
N GLU A 188 28.94 5.13 -10.34
CA GLU A 188 28.22 4.76 -9.12
C GLU A 188 26.87 5.48 -8.99
N ASN A 189 26.74 6.68 -9.56
CA ASN A 189 25.50 7.47 -9.50
C ASN A 189 24.37 6.91 -10.38
N GLN A 190 24.70 6.04 -11.33
CA GLN A 190 23.72 5.44 -12.26
C GLN A 190 23.22 4.08 -11.77
N LYS A 191 23.67 3.61 -10.60
CA LYS A 191 23.20 2.36 -10.02
C LYS A 191 21.71 2.45 -9.68
N LEU A 192 20.95 1.40 -9.98
CA LEU A 192 19.54 1.34 -9.64
C LEU A 192 19.36 1.30 -8.12
N GLU A 193 18.59 2.25 -7.58
CA GLU A 193 18.15 2.22 -6.19
C GLU A 193 16.98 1.22 -6.05
N ILE A 194 17.27 0.04 -5.53
CA ILE A 194 16.26 -1.01 -5.26
C ILE A 194 15.73 -0.89 -3.82
N ALA A 195 16.26 0.05 -3.02
CA ALA A 195 15.78 0.29 -1.66
C ALA A 195 14.29 0.68 -1.72
N GLY A 196 13.42 -0.17 -1.17
CA GLY A 196 11.97 0.02 -1.22
C GLY A 196 11.27 -0.70 -2.38
N PHE A 197 11.94 -1.55 -3.16
CA PHE A 197 11.31 -2.42 -4.15
C PHE A 197 11.51 -3.89 -3.82
N GLN A 198 10.51 -4.71 -4.11
CA GLN A 198 10.55 -6.17 -4.00
C GLN A 198 10.26 -6.77 -5.37
N VAL A 199 10.94 -7.86 -5.72
CA VAL A 199 10.53 -8.71 -6.84
C VAL A 199 9.09 -9.20 -6.61
N LEU A 200 8.30 -9.26 -7.68
CA LEU A 200 6.90 -9.69 -7.61
C LEU A 200 6.75 -11.01 -6.85
N PRO A 201 5.86 -11.08 -5.84
CA PRO A 201 5.59 -12.32 -5.13
C PRO A 201 4.95 -13.35 -6.07
N LYS A 202 5.12 -14.63 -5.73
CA LYS A 202 4.64 -15.78 -6.50
C LYS A 202 3.20 -15.61 -7.01
N ASP A 203 2.26 -15.28 -6.13
CA ASP A 203 0.83 -15.17 -6.48
C ASP A 203 0.58 -14.13 -7.58
N GLN A 204 1.30 -13.01 -7.53
CA GLN A 204 1.19 -11.95 -8.53
C GLN A 204 1.84 -12.35 -9.85
N LEU A 205 2.97 -13.06 -9.78
CA LEU A 205 3.64 -13.60 -10.96
C LEU A 205 2.78 -14.65 -11.69
N GLU A 206 2.12 -15.54 -10.95
CA GLU A 206 1.16 -16.51 -11.51
C GLU A 206 -0.02 -15.82 -12.19
N THR A 207 -0.53 -14.76 -11.57
CA THR A 207 -1.62 -13.94 -12.15
C THR A 207 -1.18 -13.26 -13.43
N GLN A 208 0.04 -12.70 -13.47
CA GLN A 208 0.57 -12.02 -14.64
C GLN A 208 0.88 -12.98 -15.79
N LEU A 209 1.39 -14.18 -15.50
CA LEU A 209 1.73 -15.18 -16.52
C LEU A 209 0.56 -16.10 -16.90
N VAL A 210 -0.52 -16.11 -16.11
CA VAL A 210 -1.67 -17.03 -16.25
C VAL A 210 -1.20 -18.50 -16.28
N GLU A 211 -0.22 -18.81 -15.44
CA GLU A 211 0.42 -20.12 -15.32
C GLU A 211 0.68 -20.44 -13.85
N SER A 212 0.58 -21.72 -13.49
CA SER A 212 0.93 -22.18 -12.14
C SER A 212 2.45 -22.40 -12.02
N ILE A 213 3.03 -21.93 -10.93
CA ILE A 213 4.48 -21.94 -10.70
C ILE A 213 4.77 -22.75 -9.44
N ALA A 214 5.79 -23.60 -9.48
CA ALA A 214 6.26 -24.31 -8.30
C ALA A 214 7.18 -23.40 -7.46
N ASP A 215 7.26 -23.63 -6.15
CA ASP A 215 8.08 -22.77 -5.27
C ASP A 215 9.58 -22.81 -5.65
N ILE A 216 10.05 -23.96 -6.15
CA ILE A 216 11.42 -24.14 -6.66
C ILE A 216 11.64 -23.29 -7.91
N GLU A 217 10.69 -23.29 -8.84
CA GLU A 217 10.75 -22.50 -10.07
C GLU A 217 10.75 -20.99 -9.75
N TYR A 218 9.91 -20.57 -8.81
CA TYR A 218 9.90 -19.18 -8.32
C TYR A 218 11.23 -18.79 -7.66
N THR A 219 11.83 -19.69 -6.87
CA THR A 219 13.15 -19.45 -6.26
C THR A 219 14.23 -19.25 -7.34
N ASN A 220 14.20 -20.06 -8.40
CA ASN A 220 15.12 -19.92 -9.53
C ASN A 220 14.91 -18.60 -10.28
N PHE A 221 13.66 -18.18 -10.46
CA PHE A 221 13.31 -16.88 -11.03
C PHE A 221 13.86 -15.73 -10.17
N SER A 222 13.58 -15.74 -8.86
CA SER A 222 14.09 -14.72 -7.92
C SER A 222 15.60 -14.62 -7.98
N ASN A 223 16.31 -15.74 -7.91
CA ASN A 223 17.77 -15.77 -7.99
C ASN A 223 18.30 -15.22 -9.33
N SER A 224 17.59 -15.47 -10.43
CA SER A 224 17.97 -14.97 -11.75
C SER A 224 17.73 -13.45 -11.86
N MET A 225 16.64 -12.97 -11.27
CA MET A 225 16.32 -11.55 -11.17
C MET A 225 17.33 -10.81 -10.28
N ASP A 226 17.68 -11.37 -9.13
CA ASP A 226 18.69 -10.81 -8.22
C ASP A 226 20.06 -10.70 -8.90
N ARG A 227 20.43 -11.68 -9.74
CA ARG A 227 21.65 -11.63 -10.56
C ARG A 227 21.60 -10.50 -11.60
N LEU A 228 20.47 -10.34 -12.28
CA LEU A 228 20.29 -9.27 -13.26
C LEU A 228 20.42 -7.90 -12.59
N ILE A 229 19.77 -7.72 -11.43
CA ILE A 229 19.79 -6.49 -10.63
C ILE A 229 21.19 -6.20 -10.07
N ALA A 230 21.94 -7.23 -9.66
CA ALA A 230 23.28 -7.08 -9.12
C ALA A 230 24.33 -6.66 -10.17
N SER A 231 24.00 -6.73 -11.46
CA SER A 231 24.94 -6.36 -12.53
C SER A 231 25.31 -4.86 -12.50
N PRO A 232 26.55 -4.48 -12.84
CA PRO A 232 26.98 -3.08 -12.77
C PRO A 232 26.21 -2.12 -13.69
N TYR A 233 25.70 -2.64 -14.81
CA TYR A 233 25.01 -1.86 -15.85
C TYR A 233 23.49 -2.10 -15.87
N ALA A 234 22.91 -2.60 -14.77
CA ALA A 234 21.48 -2.93 -14.66
C ALA A 234 20.53 -1.79 -15.07
N TYR A 235 20.96 -0.54 -14.94
CA TYR A 235 20.19 0.65 -15.35
C TYR A 235 19.80 0.66 -16.83
N LYS A 236 20.52 -0.05 -17.70
CA LYS A 236 20.16 -0.17 -19.13
C LYS A 236 18.94 -1.07 -19.34
N SER A 237 18.76 -2.08 -18.50
CA SER A 237 17.61 -2.98 -18.50
C SER A 237 16.55 -2.57 -17.48
N LYS A 238 16.53 -1.29 -17.06
CA LYS A 238 15.60 -0.74 -16.07
C LYS A 238 14.14 -0.99 -16.43
N ALA A 239 13.75 -0.76 -17.69
CA ALA A 239 12.37 -0.95 -18.14
C ALA A 239 11.88 -2.40 -17.98
N PHE A 240 12.76 -3.37 -18.21
CA PHE A 240 12.46 -4.78 -17.99
C PHE A 240 12.35 -5.09 -16.49
N ILE A 241 13.31 -4.59 -15.69
CA ILE A 241 13.36 -4.81 -14.24
C ILE A 241 12.11 -4.24 -13.55
N GLU A 242 11.72 -3.01 -13.88
CA GLU A 242 10.57 -2.33 -13.29
C GLU A 242 9.24 -3.07 -13.52
N ARG A 243 9.10 -3.81 -14.62
CA ARG A 243 7.91 -4.63 -14.90
C ARG A 243 7.68 -5.72 -13.85
N TYR A 244 8.75 -6.22 -13.25
CA TYR A 244 8.72 -7.32 -12.27
C TYR A 244 9.08 -6.87 -10.85
N LEU A 245 9.17 -5.57 -10.61
CA LEU A 245 9.36 -4.99 -9.28
C LEU A 245 8.06 -4.33 -8.80
N LYS A 246 7.79 -4.51 -7.51
CA LYS A 246 6.70 -3.85 -6.79
C LYS A 246 7.29 -2.92 -5.73
N PRO A 247 6.82 -1.67 -5.61
CA PRO A 247 7.21 -0.82 -4.50
C PRO A 247 6.70 -1.45 -3.18
N LEU A 248 7.60 -1.65 -2.23
CA LEU A 248 7.25 -1.85 -0.83
C LEU A 248 6.71 -0.51 -0.32
N MET A 249 5.47 -0.52 0.17
CA MET A 249 4.96 0.62 0.94
C MET A 249 5.81 0.75 2.20
N ASP A 250 6.69 1.74 2.23
CA ASP A 250 7.43 2.06 3.44
C ASP A 250 6.45 2.59 4.48
N GLN A 251 6.20 1.81 5.54
CA GLN A 251 5.39 2.26 6.67
C GLN A 251 6.27 3.00 7.68
N SER A 252 7.16 3.86 7.21
CA SER A 252 7.75 4.90 8.05
C SER A 252 6.62 5.90 8.35
N LYS A 253 5.77 5.54 9.32
CA LYS A 253 4.76 6.44 9.88
C LYS A 253 5.50 7.57 10.58
N GLN A 254 5.88 8.59 9.81
CA GLN A 254 6.15 9.89 10.38
C GLN A 254 4.85 10.29 11.06
N LEU A 255 4.87 10.23 12.39
CA LEU A 255 3.75 10.56 13.23
C LEU A 255 3.45 12.05 13.00
N GLU A 256 2.44 12.36 12.17
CA GLU A 256 2.05 13.74 11.89
C GLU A 256 1.84 14.50 13.21
N VAL A 257 2.66 15.53 13.43
CA VAL A 257 2.62 16.32 14.66
C VAL A 257 1.51 17.36 14.53
N PRO A 258 0.44 17.30 15.36
CA PRO A 258 -0.63 18.27 15.29
C PRO A 258 -0.10 19.65 15.68
N LYS A 259 -0.53 20.69 14.96
CA LYS A 259 -0.13 22.07 15.29
C LYS A 259 -0.85 22.52 16.57
N PRO A 260 -0.15 23.19 17.51
CA PRO A 260 -0.78 23.68 18.73
C PRO A 260 -1.80 24.77 18.43
N LYS A 261 -2.94 24.73 19.14
CA LYS A 261 -3.95 25.78 19.13
C LYS A 261 -3.59 26.83 20.17
N ILE A 262 -4.15 28.04 20.05
CA ILE A 262 -3.94 29.13 20.99
C ILE A 262 -5.24 29.35 21.75
N ASP A 263 -5.14 29.40 23.08
CA ASP A 263 -6.25 29.64 24.00
C ASP A 263 -6.62 31.14 24.09
N GLU A 264 -7.74 31.48 24.72
CA GLU A 264 -8.16 32.87 24.96
C GLU A 264 -7.12 33.69 25.74
N GLN A 265 -6.32 33.00 26.55
CA GLN A 265 -5.22 33.56 27.35
C GLN A 265 -3.90 33.65 26.58
N GLY A 266 -3.89 33.36 25.28
CA GLY A 266 -2.69 33.38 24.43
C GLY A 266 -1.73 32.20 24.64
N ARG A 267 -2.11 31.19 25.43
CA ARG A 267 -1.29 29.99 25.69
C ARG A 267 -1.47 28.96 24.59
N GLN A 268 -0.40 28.26 24.24
CA GLN A 268 -0.47 27.16 23.30
C GLN A 268 -1.02 25.92 24.01
N TYR A 269 -2.02 25.27 23.42
CA TYR A 269 -2.58 24.04 23.96
C TYR A 269 -2.90 23.02 22.86
N ILE A 270 -2.84 21.76 23.26
CA ILE A 270 -3.27 20.62 22.44
C ILE A 270 -4.15 19.73 23.28
N THR A 271 -5.25 19.31 22.68
CA THR A 271 -6.15 18.33 23.24
C THR A 271 -6.09 17.06 22.41
N THR A 272 -5.77 15.95 23.05
CA THR A 272 -5.89 14.61 22.45
C THR A 272 -7.13 13.94 23.02
N TYR A 273 -8.07 13.64 22.13
CA TYR A 273 -9.32 12.97 22.48
C TYR A 273 -9.18 11.45 22.40
N GLU A 274 -10.04 10.75 23.14
CA GLU A 274 -10.20 9.30 23.11
C GLU A 274 -8.93 8.49 23.45
N CYS A 275 -8.20 8.91 24.48
CA CYS A 275 -7.07 8.14 25.02
C CYS A 275 -7.58 6.86 25.69
N LEU A 276 -7.25 5.70 25.12
CA LEU A 276 -7.86 4.42 25.52
C LEU A 276 -6.86 3.48 26.19
N ARG A 277 -7.16 3.03 27.42
CA ARG A 277 -6.48 1.89 28.05
C ARG A 277 -7.47 1.01 28.80
N LYS A 278 -7.46 -0.29 28.51
CA LYS A 278 -8.52 -1.22 28.92
C LYS A 278 -9.92 -0.61 28.67
N THR A 279 -10.75 -0.48 29.68
CA THR A 279 -12.07 0.15 29.55
C THR A 279 -12.06 1.64 29.89
N ALA A 280 -10.91 2.22 30.28
CA ALA A 280 -10.77 3.63 30.56
C ALA A 280 -10.63 4.44 29.27
N ARG A 281 -11.29 5.60 29.25
CA ARG A 281 -11.23 6.62 28.20
C ARG A 281 -10.84 7.94 28.86
N ALA A 282 -9.87 8.65 28.28
CA ALA A 282 -9.41 9.92 28.79
C ALA A 282 -9.28 10.95 27.65
N ASP A 283 -9.63 12.19 27.95
CA ASP A 283 -9.33 13.34 27.10
C ASP A 283 -8.33 14.20 27.85
N VAL A 284 -7.19 14.47 27.21
CA VAL A 284 -6.07 15.16 27.86
C VAL A 284 -5.76 16.42 27.08
N THR A 285 -5.71 17.54 27.80
CA THR A 285 -5.28 18.84 27.30
C THR A 285 -3.97 19.23 27.99
N VAL A 286 -2.96 19.56 27.21
CA VAL A 286 -1.68 20.08 27.72
C VAL A 286 -1.51 21.52 27.25
N ARG A 287 -1.20 22.43 28.18
CA ARG A 287 -1.00 23.86 27.93
C ARG A 287 0.45 24.26 28.22
N MET A 288 1.02 25.09 27.35
CA MET A 288 2.38 25.64 27.44
C MET A 288 2.35 27.14 27.10
N PRO A 289 2.96 28.03 27.90
CA PRO A 289 3.64 27.79 29.18
C PRO A 289 2.66 27.51 30.33
N GLY A 290 3.12 26.75 31.32
CA GLY A 290 2.36 26.37 32.50
C GLY A 290 3.18 26.35 33.80
N THR A 291 2.49 26.09 34.91
CA THR A 291 3.03 26.03 36.27
C THR A 291 3.33 24.62 36.78
N GLY A 292 3.07 23.58 35.98
CA GLY A 292 3.20 22.19 36.42
C GLY A 292 1.96 21.64 37.12
N LYS A 293 0.81 22.33 37.03
CA LYS A 293 -0.43 21.86 37.65
C LYS A 293 -1.04 20.72 36.83
N ILE A 294 -1.39 19.64 37.51
CA ILE A 294 -2.03 18.47 36.90
C ILE A 294 -3.41 18.32 37.54
N SER A 295 -4.45 18.64 36.78
CA SER A 295 -5.86 18.50 37.19
C SER A 295 -6.52 17.32 36.50
N ILE A 296 -7.06 16.38 37.27
CA ILE A 296 -7.76 15.18 36.81
C ILE A 296 -9.21 15.26 37.29
N ASN A 297 -10.19 15.35 36.37
CA ASN A 297 -11.61 15.51 36.68
C ASN A 297 -11.91 16.65 37.68
N GLY A 298 -11.15 17.75 37.59
CA GLY A 298 -11.26 18.89 38.49
C GLY A 298 -10.61 18.73 39.87
N GLN A 299 -9.96 17.60 40.15
CA GLN A 299 -9.13 17.36 41.34
C GLN A 299 -7.64 17.41 41.00
N ASP A 300 -6.78 17.62 41.99
CA ASP A 300 -5.32 17.57 41.78
C ASP A 300 -4.82 16.13 41.56
N ILE A 301 -3.49 15.96 41.49
CA ILE A 301 -2.82 14.65 41.39
C ILE A 301 -3.20 13.67 42.52
N SER A 302 -3.79 14.18 43.61
CA SER A 302 -4.36 13.40 44.71
C SER A 302 -5.54 12.50 44.29
N TYR A 303 -6.12 12.71 43.11
CA TYR A 303 -7.15 11.82 42.54
C TYR A 303 -6.73 10.33 42.56
N PHE A 304 -5.45 10.06 42.31
CA PHE A 304 -4.88 8.73 42.48
C PHE A 304 -4.25 8.62 43.87
N GLU A 305 -4.75 7.72 44.71
CA GLU A 305 -4.13 7.40 45.99
C GLU A 305 -2.80 6.65 45.81
N ASP A 306 -2.76 5.71 44.84
CA ASP A 306 -1.60 4.87 44.54
C ASP A 306 -0.44 5.68 43.94
N GLU A 307 0.76 5.54 44.53
CA GLU A 307 2.00 6.13 44.02
C GLU A 307 2.32 5.66 42.60
N ASN A 308 2.13 4.36 42.32
CA ASN A 308 2.34 3.77 40.99
C ASN A 308 1.53 4.51 39.91
N SER A 309 0.30 4.92 40.21
CA SER A 309 -0.54 5.64 39.25
C SER A 309 -0.04 7.06 39.01
N ARG A 310 0.51 7.71 40.03
CA ARG A 310 1.15 9.04 39.93
C ARG A 310 2.44 8.98 39.12
N GLU A 311 3.28 7.97 39.34
CA GLU A 311 4.50 7.77 38.55
C GLU A 311 4.21 7.62 37.06
N GLN A 312 3.14 6.92 36.69
CA GLN A 312 2.74 6.76 35.29
C GLN A 312 2.39 8.10 34.63
N LEU A 313 1.77 9.03 35.36
CA LEU A 313 1.44 10.38 34.87
C LEU A 313 2.69 11.23 34.66
N LEU A 314 3.64 11.13 35.61
CA LEU A 314 4.86 11.92 35.62
C LEU A 314 5.89 11.43 34.61
N PHE A 315 5.89 10.14 34.29
CA PHE A 315 6.86 9.51 33.37
C PHE A 315 7.05 10.26 32.03
N PRO A 316 6.01 10.60 31.25
CA PRO A 316 6.18 11.35 30.00
C PRO A 316 6.70 12.78 30.20
N LEU A 317 6.34 13.44 31.32
CA LEU A 317 6.80 14.79 31.65
C LEU A 317 8.28 14.81 32.05
N ASN A 318 8.70 13.80 32.81
CA ASN A 318 10.09 13.63 33.22
C ASN A 318 10.96 13.26 31.99
N TYR A 319 10.49 12.34 31.16
CA TYR A 319 11.22 11.88 29.98
C TYR A 319 11.47 12.99 28.94
N SER A 320 10.53 13.93 28.81
CA SER A 320 10.64 15.07 27.89
C SER A 320 11.28 16.32 28.52
N GLU A 321 11.71 16.26 29.78
CA GLU A 321 12.26 17.40 30.54
C GLU A 321 11.30 18.62 30.61
N LEU A 322 9.99 18.35 30.52
CA LEU A 322 8.90 19.34 30.57
C LEU A 322 8.17 19.35 31.92
N LEU A 323 8.69 18.63 32.91
CA LEU A 323 8.18 18.66 34.28
C LEU A 323 8.21 20.11 34.82
N GLY A 324 7.08 20.58 35.34
CA GLY A 324 6.94 21.94 35.88
C GLY A 324 6.79 23.05 34.83
N LYS A 325 6.89 22.74 33.53
CA LYS A 325 6.78 23.73 32.44
C LYS A 325 5.40 23.75 31.79
N VAL A 326 4.66 22.65 31.87
CA VAL A 326 3.33 22.48 31.25
C VAL A 326 2.25 22.30 32.31
N ASP A 327 1.05 22.78 32.03
CA ASP A 327 -0.15 22.45 32.80
C ASP A 327 -0.93 21.35 32.07
N VAL A 328 -1.40 20.35 32.82
CA VAL A 328 -2.12 19.19 32.28
C VAL A 328 -3.53 19.17 32.87
N GLU A 329 -4.51 19.10 31.99
CA GLU A 329 -5.92 18.93 32.34
C GLU A 329 -6.42 17.63 31.70
N ALA A 330 -6.87 16.69 32.52
CA ALA A 330 -7.33 15.39 32.06
C ALA A 330 -8.74 15.11 32.55
N ASN A 331 -9.64 14.77 31.63
CA ASN A 331 -10.96 14.22 31.94
C ASN A 331 -10.91 12.73 31.69
N VAL A 332 -11.27 11.91 32.67
CA VAL A 332 -11.16 10.45 32.58
C VAL A 332 -12.43 9.76 33.08
N GLU A 333 -12.89 8.79 32.29
CA GLU A 333 -14.09 8.02 32.57
C GLU A 333 -13.87 6.51 32.34
N GLY A 334 -14.57 5.71 33.13
CA GLY A 334 -14.53 4.25 33.05
C GLY A 334 -13.22 3.62 33.50
N GLY A 335 -13.19 2.28 33.47
CA GLY A 335 -12.03 1.50 33.91
C GLY A 335 -11.79 1.53 35.42
N GLY A 336 -10.54 1.33 35.81
CA GLY A 336 -10.08 1.43 37.20
C GLY A 336 -8.77 2.21 37.26
N PRO A 337 -8.19 2.46 38.44
CA PRO A 337 -7.15 3.48 38.65
C PRO A 337 -5.92 3.27 37.75
N SER A 338 -5.38 2.04 37.68
CA SER A 338 -4.25 1.70 36.79
C SER A 338 -4.59 1.79 35.29
N GLY A 339 -5.86 1.59 34.92
CA GLY A 339 -6.34 1.79 33.55
C GLY A 339 -6.39 3.26 33.18
N GLN A 340 -6.94 4.07 34.08
CA GLN A 340 -7.09 5.52 33.94
C GLN A 340 -5.73 6.22 33.89
N SER A 341 -4.84 5.98 34.85
CA SER A 341 -3.49 6.57 34.86
C SER A 341 -2.71 6.28 33.60
N GLY A 342 -2.82 5.05 33.08
CA GLY A 342 -2.17 4.69 31.84
C GLY A 342 -2.83 5.23 30.56
N ALA A 343 -4.13 5.54 30.58
CA ALA A 343 -4.80 6.25 29.50
C ALA A 343 -4.33 7.71 29.46
N ILE A 344 -4.29 8.36 30.62
CA ILE A 344 -3.81 9.74 30.75
C ILE A 344 -2.34 9.83 30.35
N ARG A 345 -1.48 8.90 30.80
CA ARG A 345 -0.06 8.83 30.39
C ARG A 345 0.11 8.88 28.87
N TRP A 346 -0.68 8.08 28.15
CA TRP A 346 -0.63 8.05 26.69
C TRP A 346 -1.12 9.37 26.07
N GLY A 347 -2.18 9.96 26.63
CA GLY A 347 -2.68 11.26 26.20
C GLY A 347 -1.67 12.40 26.43
N ILE A 348 -1.03 12.44 27.59
CA ILE A 348 0.04 13.40 27.89
C ILE A 348 1.17 13.24 26.86
N ALA A 349 1.66 12.02 26.65
CA ALA A 349 2.73 11.75 25.69
C ALA A 349 2.37 12.20 24.26
N MET A 350 1.13 11.97 23.82
CA MET A 350 0.65 12.40 22.51
C MET A 350 0.58 13.93 22.37
N CYS A 351 0.19 14.64 23.43
CA CYS A 351 0.16 16.10 23.41
C CYS A 351 1.57 16.69 23.38
N LEU A 352 2.50 16.14 24.18
CA LEU A 352 3.88 16.65 24.31
C LEU A 352 4.65 16.61 22.99
N ARG A 353 4.30 15.70 22.07
CA ARG A 353 4.91 15.59 20.74
C ARG A 353 5.00 16.92 19.99
N SER A 354 4.10 17.84 20.23
CA SER A 354 4.04 19.11 19.48
C SER A 354 4.84 20.24 20.12
N PHE A 355 5.37 20.02 21.32
CA PHE A 355 6.21 20.98 22.05
C PHE A 355 7.68 20.56 22.08
N VAL A 356 8.03 19.51 21.34
CA VAL A 356 9.30 18.77 21.45
C VAL A 356 9.88 18.53 20.05
N ASP A 357 11.21 18.44 19.95
CA ASP A 357 11.93 18.18 18.70
C ASP A 357 11.73 16.76 18.16
N GLN A 358 11.92 16.58 16.85
CA GLN A 358 11.71 15.30 16.16
C GLN A 358 12.54 14.13 16.76
N GLU A 359 13.78 14.38 17.17
CA GLU A 359 14.65 13.37 17.78
C GLU A 359 14.07 12.81 19.09
N MET A 360 13.50 13.70 19.91
CA MET A 360 12.87 13.31 21.16
C MET A 360 11.50 12.64 20.92
N ILE A 361 10.79 12.96 19.83
CA ILE A 361 9.60 12.22 19.43
C ILE A 361 9.96 10.76 19.10
N GLU A 362 11.07 10.55 18.40
CA GLU A 362 11.57 9.20 18.10
C GLU A 362 12.03 8.46 19.36
N SER A 363 12.70 9.13 20.30
CA SER A 363 13.07 8.54 21.59
C SER A 363 11.83 8.15 22.41
N MET A 364 10.80 9.00 22.48
CA MET A 364 9.51 8.70 23.11
C MET A 364 8.79 7.52 22.44
N ARG A 365 8.89 7.40 21.11
CA ARG A 365 8.37 6.25 20.34
C ARG A 365 9.10 4.97 20.75
N LEU A 366 10.43 5.00 20.83
CA LEU A 366 11.25 3.85 21.24
C LEU A 366 11.00 3.46 22.71
N ALA A 367 10.78 4.43 23.59
CA ALA A 367 10.39 4.22 24.97
C ALA A 367 8.95 3.68 25.13
N GLY A 368 8.17 3.59 24.04
CA GLY A 368 6.80 3.05 24.06
C GLY A 368 5.76 4.00 24.65
N LEU A 369 6.06 5.29 24.80
CA LEU A 369 5.15 6.31 25.31
C LEU A 369 4.03 6.64 24.32
N LEU A 370 4.35 6.63 23.02
CA LEU A 370 3.42 6.95 21.93
C LEU A 370 2.62 5.71 21.45
N THR A 371 2.95 4.52 21.93
CA THR A 371 2.29 3.27 21.53
C THR A 371 1.08 3.00 22.41
N ARG A 372 -0.09 2.87 21.78
CA ARG A 372 -1.32 2.47 22.49
C ARG A 372 -1.23 1.02 22.98
N ASP A 373 -1.59 0.77 24.24
CA ASP A 373 -1.69 -0.58 24.78
C ASP A 373 -3.02 -1.25 24.37
N TYR A 374 -2.94 -2.17 23.40
CA TYR A 374 -4.08 -2.93 22.90
C TYR A 374 -4.49 -4.11 23.80
N ARG A 375 -3.76 -4.40 24.88
CA ARG A 375 -4.10 -5.52 25.76
C ARG A 375 -5.44 -5.27 26.45
N ARG A 376 -6.36 -6.21 26.25
CA ARG A 376 -7.72 -6.24 26.83
C ARG A 376 -7.93 -7.56 27.55
N ARG A 377 -8.90 -7.62 28.46
CA ARG A 377 -9.29 -8.88 29.10
C ARG A 377 -9.87 -9.80 28.02
N GLU A 378 -9.25 -10.96 27.82
CA GLU A 378 -9.76 -11.99 26.92
C GLU A 378 -11.12 -12.52 27.43
N ARG A 379 -12.04 -12.80 26.49
CA ARG A 379 -13.34 -13.40 26.84
C ARG A 379 -13.16 -14.82 27.36
N LYS A 380 -14.05 -15.24 28.25
CA LYS A 380 -14.16 -16.65 28.66
C LYS A 380 -14.60 -17.50 27.46
N LYS A 381 -14.02 -18.70 27.32
CA LYS A 381 -14.44 -19.68 26.31
C LYS A 381 -15.43 -20.65 26.95
N PHE A 382 -16.45 -21.08 26.19
CA PHE A 382 -17.36 -22.13 26.64
C PHE A 382 -16.59 -23.43 26.86
N GLY A 383 -17.00 -24.23 27.86
CA GLY A 383 -16.29 -25.46 28.24
C GLY A 383 -14.92 -25.24 28.93
N GLN A 384 -14.59 -24.01 29.32
CA GLN A 384 -13.37 -23.67 30.06
C GLN A 384 -13.71 -22.87 31.32
N GLU A 385 -12.87 -22.95 32.35
CA GLU A 385 -13.10 -22.23 33.61
C GLU A 385 -12.93 -20.71 33.41
N GLY A 386 -11.89 -20.32 32.66
CA GLY A 386 -11.59 -18.93 32.31
C GLY A 386 -11.32 -18.73 30.83
N ALA A 387 -10.63 -17.63 30.47
CA ALA A 387 -10.23 -17.38 29.08
C ALA A 387 -9.20 -18.40 28.58
N ARG A 388 -8.25 -18.77 29.46
CA ARG A 388 -7.19 -19.75 29.18
C ARG A 388 -7.19 -20.95 30.14
N ARG A 389 -7.59 -20.75 31.41
CA ARG A 389 -7.69 -21.81 32.43
C ARG A 389 -8.74 -22.85 32.03
N LYS A 390 -8.32 -24.11 32.01
CA LYS A 390 -9.19 -25.28 31.77
C LYS A 390 -9.68 -25.82 33.10
N TYR A 391 -10.82 -26.50 33.07
CA TYR A 391 -11.25 -27.30 34.22
C TYR A 391 -10.23 -28.41 34.50
N THR A 392 -10.18 -28.86 35.75
CA THR A 392 -9.33 -29.98 36.14
C THR A 392 -9.69 -31.22 35.32
N TRP A 393 -8.75 -31.69 34.52
CA TRP A 393 -8.90 -32.91 33.74
C TRP A 393 -8.74 -34.12 34.66
N LYS A 394 -9.77 -34.98 34.72
CA LYS A 394 -9.70 -36.28 35.40
C LYS A 394 -9.39 -37.35 34.36
N LYS A 395 -8.29 -38.08 34.57
CA LYS A 395 -7.84 -39.14 33.67
C LYS A 395 -8.65 -40.44 33.80
N ARG A 396 -9.24 -40.68 34.97
CA ARG A 396 -9.94 -41.91 35.35
C ARG A 396 -11.35 -41.57 35.80
#